data_AF-A0AAP2GVI9-F1
#
_entry.id   AF-A0AAP2GVI9-F1
#
_cell.length_a   1.000
_cell.length_b   1.000
_cell.length_c   1.000
_cell.angle_alpha   90.00
_cell.angle_beta   90.00
_cell.angle_gamma   90.00
#
_symmetry.space_group_name_H-M   'P 1'
#
loop_
_entity.id
_entity.type
_entity.pdbx_description
1 polymer ?
#
loop_
_entity_poly.entity_id
_entity_poly.type
_entity_poly.pdbx_seq_one_letter_code
_entity_poly.pdbx_strand_id
1 'polypeptide(L)'
;MSKKKNTLRDLDEFLKQQAATLVTPSPLSRQLPAETPAPVAPAPVVTEAPIAPPPPIAVAPQAQPVVQEVTADSIDQALQTLYRREGGPAFRRKLYDIILRAAETSGQTLPEDKMLINTVLYLKSGDQWKETIRTYWRNK
;
A
#
# COMPACT_ATOMS: atom_id res chain seq x y z
N MET A 1 9.40 -12.02 48.94
CA MET A 1 10.39 -12.54 47.97
C MET A 1 9.75 -12.61 46.59
N SER A 2 9.89 -11.56 45.77
CA SER A 2 9.27 -11.50 44.45
C SER A 2 10.04 -12.40 43.49
N LYS A 3 9.46 -13.54 43.11
CA LYS A 3 10.06 -14.50 42.18
C LYS A 3 10.11 -13.84 40.80
N LYS A 4 11.29 -13.42 40.36
CA LYS A 4 11.54 -12.93 38.99
C LYS A 4 11.11 -14.01 38.01
N LYS A 5 9.98 -13.79 37.31
CA LYS A 5 9.54 -14.65 36.21
C LYS A 5 10.55 -14.49 35.07
N ASN A 6 11.12 -15.61 34.61
CA ASN A 6 12.08 -15.63 33.53
C ASN A 6 11.33 -15.53 32.19
N THR A 7 11.23 -14.31 31.66
CA THR A 7 10.51 -13.98 30.42
C THR A 7 11.06 -14.69 29.18
N LEU A 8 12.31 -15.15 29.21
CA LEU A 8 12.91 -15.90 28.11
C LEU A 8 12.35 -17.33 28.01
N ARG A 9 11.98 -17.95 29.14
CA ARG A 9 11.30 -19.25 29.12
C ARG A 9 9.87 -19.16 28.59
N ASP A 10 9.18 -18.09 28.95
CA ASP A 10 7.80 -17.84 28.52
C ASP A 10 7.72 -17.66 26.99
N LEU A 11 8.70 -16.95 26.42
CA LEU A 11 8.84 -16.81 24.96
C LEU A 11 9.13 -18.14 24.25
N ASP A 12 10.00 -18.97 24.83
CA ASP A 12 10.35 -20.27 24.25
C ASP A 12 9.16 -21.25 24.30
N GLU A 13 8.39 -21.25 25.40
CA GLU A 13 7.15 -22.03 25.51
C GLU A 13 6.07 -21.53 24.53
N PHE A 14 5.92 -20.21 24.38
CA PHE A 14 5.00 -19.62 23.41
C PHE A 14 5.37 -19.98 21.96
N LEU A 15 6.64 -19.88 21.58
CA LEU A 15 7.11 -20.23 20.23
C LEU A 15 6.90 -21.72 19.91
N LYS A 16 7.12 -22.60 20.89
CA LYS A 16 6.85 -24.04 20.75
C LYS A 16 5.37 -24.34 20.56
N GLN A 17 4.49 -23.62 21.24
CA GLN A 17 3.04 -23.75 21.04
C GLN A 17 2.62 -23.29 19.64
N GLN A 18 3.15 -22.16 19.17
CA GLN A 18 2.86 -21.66 17.81
C GLN A 18 3.36 -22.62 16.71
N ALA A 19 4.55 -23.20 16.90
CA ALA A 19 5.10 -24.19 15.98
C ALA A 19 4.27 -25.49 15.94
N ALA A 20 3.65 -25.89 17.06
CA ALA A 20 2.76 -27.05 17.11
C ALA A 20 1.38 -26.79 16.50
N THR A 21 0.94 -25.52 16.40
CA THR A 21 -0.33 -25.11 15.78
C THR A 21 -0.24 -24.82 14.29
N LEU A 22 0.92 -25.03 13.65
CA LEU A 22 1.06 -24.96 12.20
C LEU A 22 0.35 -26.16 11.55
N VAL A 23 -0.95 -25.98 11.38
CA VAL A 23 -1.84 -26.76 10.52
C VAL A 23 -1.12 -26.99 9.20
N THR A 24 -0.77 -28.25 8.94
CA THR A 24 -0.24 -28.66 7.63
C THR A 24 -1.30 -28.35 6.58
N PRO A 25 -1.02 -27.50 5.57
CA PRO A 25 -2.00 -27.21 4.54
C PRO A 25 -2.34 -28.49 3.79
N SER A 26 -3.64 -28.77 3.66
CA SER A 26 -4.14 -29.85 2.81
C SER A 26 -3.71 -29.56 1.36
N PRO A 27 -3.02 -30.48 0.66
CA PRO A 27 -2.59 -30.24 -0.71
C PRO A 27 -3.80 -30.09 -1.63
N LEU A 28 -3.75 -29.06 -2.48
CA LEU A 28 -4.81 -28.55 -3.36
C LEU A 28 -5.28 -29.52 -4.47
N SER A 29 -4.83 -30.77 -4.47
CA SER A 29 -5.08 -31.75 -5.54
C SER A 29 -6.42 -32.50 -5.40
N ARG A 30 -7.26 -32.15 -4.42
CA ARG A 30 -8.48 -32.90 -4.09
C ARG A 30 -9.81 -32.20 -4.44
N GLN A 31 -9.77 -31.06 -5.14
CA GLN A 31 -10.96 -30.23 -5.44
C GLN A 31 -11.31 -30.13 -6.94
N LEU A 32 -11.02 -31.15 -7.73
CA LEU A 32 -11.53 -31.23 -9.11
C LEU A 32 -12.44 -32.46 -9.25
N PRO A 33 -13.78 -32.31 -9.14
CA PRO A 33 -14.69 -33.21 -9.80
C PRO A 33 -14.63 -32.92 -11.30
N ALA A 34 -14.05 -33.87 -12.04
CA ALA A 34 -14.26 -33.99 -13.46
C ALA A 34 -15.63 -34.64 -13.69
N GLU A 35 -16.56 -33.94 -14.34
CA GLU A 35 -17.66 -34.59 -15.07
C GLU A 35 -18.06 -33.75 -16.29
N THR A 36 -18.11 -34.44 -17.42
CA THR A 36 -18.36 -33.95 -18.80
C THR A 36 -19.90 -33.97 -19.09
N PRO A 37 -20.42 -33.79 -20.33
CA PRO A 37 -21.11 -32.58 -20.81
C PRO A 37 -22.62 -32.73 -21.18
N ALA A 38 -23.22 -31.57 -21.51
CA ALA A 38 -24.33 -31.32 -22.47
C ALA A 38 -25.80 -31.36 -21.95
N PRO A 39 -26.79 -30.91 -22.76
CA PRO A 39 -27.32 -29.53 -22.88
C PRO A 39 -28.83 -29.46 -22.54
N VAL A 40 -29.51 -28.31 -22.75
CA VAL A 40 -30.94 -28.14 -23.17
C VAL A 40 -31.52 -26.78 -22.66
N ALA A 41 -31.80 -25.87 -23.60
CA ALA A 41 -32.72 -24.71 -23.50
C ALA A 41 -34.21 -25.20 -23.48
N PRO A 42 -35.30 -24.40 -23.34
CA PRO A 42 -35.45 -22.94 -23.53
C PRO A 42 -36.43 -22.22 -22.56
N ALA A 43 -36.55 -20.89 -22.73
CA ALA A 43 -37.56 -20.00 -22.12
C ALA A 43 -39.01 -20.34 -22.54
N PRO A 44 -40.07 -19.80 -21.87
CA PRO A 44 -40.80 -18.65 -22.47
C PRO A 44 -41.49 -17.68 -21.46
N VAL A 45 -41.45 -16.34 -21.63
CA VAL A 45 -42.40 -15.40 -22.35
C VAL A 45 -43.47 -14.76 -21.43
N VAL A 46 -43.85 -13.51 -21.78
CA VAL A 46 -45.08 -12.70 -21.49
C VAL A 46 -44.79 -11.45 -20.60
N THR A 47 -45.05 -10.16 -20.94
CA THR A 47 -45.73 -9.47 -22.07
C THR A 47 -45.52 -7.93 -22.01
N GLU A 48 -45.49 -7.29 -23.20
CA GLU A 48 -45.80 -5.91 -23.68
C GLU A 48 -46.12 -4.74 -22.71
N ALA A 49 -45.98 -3.43 -22.98
CA ALA A 49 -45.44 -2.51 -24.02
C ALA A 49 -45.85 -1.04 -23.57
N PRO A 50 -45.90 0.04 -24.40
CA PRO A 50 -44.81 0.84 -25.01
C PRO A 50 -44.96 2.38 -24.81
N ILE A 51 -43.87 3.16 -24.74
CA ILE A 51 -43.80 4.56 -25.26
C ILE A 51 -42.39 4.83 -25.79
N ALA A 52 -42.28 5.33 -27.02
CA ALA A 52 -41.07 5.88 -27.65
C ALA A 52 -41.33 7.36 -28.02
N PRO A 53 -40.36 8.15 -28.56
CA PRO A 53 -38.95 8.38 -28.20
C PRO A 53 -38.64 9.90 -28.02
N PRO A 54 -37.41 10.29 -27.64
CA PRO A 54 -36.76 11.43 -28.30
C PRO A 54 -35.34 11.09 -28.84
N PRO A 55 -34.78 11.92 -29.75
CA PRO A 55 -33.72 11.55 -30.70
C PRO A 55 -32.34 11.29 -30.07
N PRO A 56 -31.45 10.57 -30.78
CA PRO A 56 -30.10 10.28 -30.30
C PRO A 56 -29.28 11.57 -30.30
N ILE A 57 -29.05 12.13 -29.10
CA ILE A 57 -27.96 13.07 -28.90
C ILE A 57 -26.68 12.26 -29.12
N ALA A 58 -25.94 12.59 -30.17
CA ALA A 58 -24.61 12.08 -30.42
C ALA A 58 -23.74 12.36 -29.19
N VAL A 59 -23.46 11.33 -28.41
CA VAL A 59 -22.53 11.41 -27.29
C VAL A 59 -21.15 11.56 -27.89
N ALA A 60 -20.60 12.78 -27.78
CA ALA A 60 -19.21 13.08 -28.06
C ALA A 60 -18.30 12.04 -27.36
N PRO A 61 -17.18 11.62 -27.98
CA PRO A 61 -16.28 10.65 -27.38
C PRO A 61 -15.81 11.17 -26.03
N GLN A 62 -16.31 10.56 -24.96
CA GLN A 62 -15.83 10.83 -23.61
C GLN A 62 -14.35 10.46 -23.59
N ALA A 63 -13.51 11.49 -23.50
CA ALA A 63 -12.10 11.33 -23.20
C ALA A 63 -11.99 10.58 -21.87
N GLN A 64 -11.60 9.31 -21.96
CA GLN A 64 -11.28 8.51 -20.80
C GLN A 64 -10.14 9.25 -20.04
N PRO A 65 -10.24 9.39 -18.71
CA PRO A 65 -9.11 9.90 -17.94
C PRO A 65 -7.95 8.93 -18.14
N VAL A 66 -6.86 9.42 -18.73
CA VAL A 66 -5.61 8.68 -18.82
C VAL A 66 -5.15 8.43 -17.39
N VAL A 67 -5.44 7.24 -16.88
CA VAL A 67 -4.83 6.73 -15.65
C VAL A 67 -3.38 6.50 -16.00
N GLN A 68 -2.56 7.51 -15.76
CA GLN A 68 -1.12 7.39 -15.93
C GLN A 68 -0.66 6.46 -14.81
N GLU A 69 -0.42 5.20 -15.14
CA GLU A 69 0.23 4.26 -14.23
C GLU A 69 1.62 4.81 -13.91
N VAL A 70 1.77 5.34 -12.70
CA VAL A 70 3.05 5.79 -12.18
C VAL A 70 3.84 4.54 -11.80
N THR A 71 4.68 4.06 -12.71
CA THR A 71 5.59 2.94 -12.44
C THR A 71 6.81 3.42 -11.66
N ALA A 72 7.46 2.53 -10.92
CA ALA A 72 8.68 2.86 -10.18
C ALA A 72 9.77 3.43 -11.10
N ASP A 73 9.92 2.87 -12.30
CA ASP A 73 10.89 3.34 -13.31
C ASP A 73 10.61 4.79 -13.75
N SER A 74 9.34 5.17 -13.86
CA SER A 74 8.96 6.55 -14.22
C SER A 74 9.35 7.55 -13.13
N ILE A 75 9.24 7.15 -11.87
CA ILE A 75 9.64 7.96 -10.71
C ILE A 75 11.16 8.12 -10.68
N ASP A 76 11.90 7.04 -10.91
CA ASP A 76 13.36 7.07 -10.92
C ASP A 76 13.90 7.99 -12.02
N GLN A 77 13.34 7.91 -13.23
CA GLN A 77 13.68 8.82 -14.32
C GLN A 77 13.34 10.28 -13.99
N ALA A 78 12.20 10.54 -13.36
CA ALA A 78 11.81 11.87 -12.93
C ALA A 78 12.78 12.43 -11.87
N LEU A 79 13.15 11.61 -10.87
CA LEU A 79 14.11 11.99 -9.82
C LEU A 79 15.50 12.28 -10.39
N GLN A 80 15.99 11.47 -11.34
CA GLN A 80 17.26 11.74 -12.00
C GLN A 80 17.24 13.05 -12.80
N THR A 81 16.12 13.33 -13.47
CA THR A 81 15.94 14.57 -14.23
C THR A 81 15.95 15.79 -13.30
N LEU A 82 15.25 15.70 -12.17
CA LEU A 82 15.24 16.75 -11.14
C LEU A 82 16.62 16.96 -10.52
N TYR A 83 17.35 15.88 -10.25
CA TYR A 83 18.72 15.95 -9.74
C TYR A 83 19.65 16.71 -10.70
N ARG A 84 19.59 16.41 -12.00
CA ARG A 84 20.38 17.10 -13.03
C ARG A 84 20.03 18.58 -13.15
N ARG A 85 18.77 18.94 -12.94
CA ARG A 85 18.27 20.31 -13.08
C ARG A 85 18.60 21.21 -11.89
N GLU A 86 18.47 20.70 -10.67
CA GLU A 86 18.56 21.51 -9.45
C GLU A 86 19.88 21.38 -8.70
N GLY A 87 20.68 20.37 -9.04
CA GLY A 87 21.94 20.08 -8.37
C GLY A 87 21.76 19.36 -7.03
N GLY A 88 22.84 18.70 -6.57
CA GLY A 88 22.77 17.70 -5.50
C GLY A 88 22.19 18.16 -4.15
N PRO A 89 22.71 19.22 -3.50
CA PRO A 89 22.30 19.55 -2.13
C PRO A 89 20.87 20.15 -2.05
N ALA A 90 20.46 20.96 -3.04
CA ALA A 90 19.13 21.54 -3.09
C ALA A 90 18.06 20.47 -3.39
N PHE A 91 18.33 19.59 -4.36
CA PHE A 91 17.48 18.45 -4.67
C PHE A 91 17.28 17.54 -3.45
N ARG A 92 18.37 17.17 -2.74
CA ARG A 92 18.29 16.29 -1.56
C ARG A 92 17.34 16.86 -0.50
N ARG A 93 17.39 18.16 -0.23
CA ARG A 93 16.47 18.82 0.72
C ARG A 93 15.01 18.67 0.30
N LYS A 94 14.70 18.92 -0.97
CA LYS A 94 13.33 18.75 -1.50
C LYS A 94 12.88 17.29 -1.49
N LEU A 95 13.77 16.37 -1.83
CA LEU A 95 13.49 14.93 -1.76
C LEU A 95 13.14 14.53 -0.32
N TYR A 96 13.91 14.98 0.66
CA TYR A 96 13.59 14.77 2.07
C TYR A 96 12.23 15.34 2.46
N ASP A 97 11.87 16.53 1.98
CA ASP A 97 10.56 17.12 2.23
C ASP A 97 9.41 16.30 1.60
N ILE A 98 9.62 15.76 0.40
CA ILE A 98 8.66 14.87 -0.27
C ILE A 98 8.46 13.59 0.53
N ILE A 99 9.56 12.94 0.95
CA ILE A 99 9.50 11.71 1.74
C ILE A 99 8.81 11.96 3.08
N LEU A 100 9.12 13.07 3.75
CA LEU A 100 8.49 13.45 5.01
C LEU A 100 6.98 13.61 4.84
N ARG A 101 6.54 14.32 3.79
CA ARG A 101 5.13 14.53 3.49
C ARG A 101 4.42 13.22 3.14
N ALA A 102 5.07 12.34 2.37
CA ALA A 102 4.51 11.04 2.03
C ALA A 102 4.29 10.17 3.29
N ALA A 103 5.26 10.15 4.20
CA ALA A 103 5.19 9.43 5.47
C ALA A 103 4.19 10.04 6.47
N GLU A 104 3.77 11.30 6.29
CA GLU A 104 2.71 11.93 7.09
C GLU A 104 1.32 11.67 6.50
N THR A 105 1.23 11.53 5.17
CA THR A 105 -0.04 11.35 4.47
C THR A 105 -0.67 9.99 4.77
N SER A 106 0.12 8.99 5.19
CA SER A 106 -0.36 7.65 5.56
C SER A 106 -1.31 7.64 6.77
N GLY A 107 -1.41 8.74 7.55
CA GLY A 107 -2.40 8.94 8.62
C GLY A 107 -2.25 8.04 9.85
N GLN A 108 -1.72 6.83 9.68
CA GLN A 108 -1.29 5.91 10.73
C GLN A 108 0.23 5.93 10.78
N THR A 109 0.80 6.42 11.88
CA THR A 109 2.26 6.40 12.07
C THR A 109 2.71 5.00 12.47
N LEU A 110 2.88 4.15 11.47
CA LEU A 110 3.52 2.86 11.63
C LEU A 110 4.94 3.05 12.23
N PRO A 111 5.46 2.08 13.00
CA PRO A 111 6.83 2.13 13.49
C PRO A 111 7.87 2.42 12.39
N GLU A 112 7.63 1.88 11.20
CA GLU A 112 8.42 2.06 9.99
C GLU A 112 8.41 3.54 9.54
N ASP A 113 7.23 4.16 9.51
CA ASP A 113 7.08 5.58 9.15
C ASP A 113 7.79 6.48 10.17
N LYS A 114 7.71 6.16 11.47
CA LYS A 114 8.44 6.89 12.51
C LYS A 114 9.95 6.80 12.32
N MET A 115 10.44 5.62 11.97
CA MET A 115 11.85 5.39 11.69
C MET A 115 12.30 6.16 10.43
N LEU A 116 11.49 6.14 9.37
CA LEU A 116 11.75 6.86 8.13
C LEU A 116 11.81 8.37 8.39
N ILE A 117 10.82 8.93 9.07
CA ILE A 117 10.76 10.33 9.45
C ILE A 117 12.01 10.72 10.27
N ASN A 118 12.38 9.92 11.27
CA ASN A 118 13.59 10.18 12.06
C ASN A 118 14.86 10.20 11.21
N THR A 119 14.96 9.26 10.26
CA THR A 119 16.11 9.15 9.35
C THR A 119 16.18 10.36 8.42
N VAL A 120 15.04 10.78 7.86
CA VAL A 120 14.95 11.95 6.99
C VAL A 120 15.32 13.23 7.74
N LEU A 121 14.80 13.41 8.96
CA LEU A 121 15.14 14.54 9.82
C LEU A 121 16.62 14.53 10.20
N TYR A 122 17.21 13.37 10.47
CA TYR A 122 18.65 13.23 10.70
C TYR A 122 19.47 13.71 9.50
N LEU A 123 19.16 13.21 8.31
CA LEU A 123 19.88 13.56 7.08
C LEU A 123 19.72 15.04 6.70
N LYS A 124 18.55 15.63 6.99
CA LYS A 124 18.25 17.04 6.69
C LYS A 124 18.94 18.01 7.64
N SER A 125 19.06 17.67 8.92
CA SER A 125 19.41 18.61 10.00
C SER A 125 20.88 18.57 10.40
N GLY A 126 21.63 17.55 9.96
CA GLY A 126 23.05 17.40 10.29
C GLY A 126 23.27 17.38 11.79
N ASP A 127 24.06 18.31 12.33
CA ASP A 127 24.49 18.33 13.73
C ASP A 127 23.34 18.58 14.73
N GLN A 128 22.28 19.28 14.32
CA GLN A 128 21.15 19.64 15.19
C GLN A 128 20.00 18.61 15.17
N TRP A 129 20.25 17.42 14.60
CA TRP A 129 19.23 16.40 14.37
C TRP A 129 18.43 16.02 15.62
N LYS A 130 19.08 15.95 16.80
CA LYS A 130 18.39 15.57 18.05
C LYS A 130 17.31 16.57 18.43
N GLU A 131 17.60 17.86 18.29
CA GLU A 131 16.65 18.92 18.64
C GLU A 131 15.54 19.01 17.61
N THR A 132 15.88 18.86 16.32
CA THR A 132 14.89 18.84 15.24
C THR A 132 13.92 17.68 15.39
N ILE A 133 14.40 16.46 15.68
CA ILE A 133 13.53 15.30 15.91
C ILE A 133 12.66 15.50 17.16
N ARG A 134 13.23 15.98 18.28
CA ARG A 134 12.44 16.25 19.49
C ARG A 134 11.37 17.30 19.25
N THR A 135 11.70 18.38 18.55
CA THR A 135 10.75 19.45 18.23
C THR A 135 9.66 18.96 17.29
N TYR A 136 10.02 18.16 16.28
CA TYR A 136 9.07 17.58 15.34
C TYR A 136 8.03 16.71 16.05
N TRP A 137 8.44 15.75 16.88
CA TRP A 137 7.50 14.87 17.59
C TRP A 137 6.73 15.56 18.72
N ARG A 138 7.25 16.66 19.26
CA ARG A 138 6.52 17.46 20.25
C ARG A 138 5.38 18.25 19.62
N ASN A 139 5.54 18.66 18.36
CA ASN A 139 4.58 19.49 17.63
C ASN A 139 3.58 18.68 16.79
N LYS A 140 3.68 17.35 16.83
CA LYS A 140 2.85 16.41 16.07
C LYS A 140 1.84 15.73 16.99
#